data_AF-A0A0Q2S4S6-F1
#
_entry.id   AF-A0A0Q2S4S6-F1
#
_cell.length_a   1.000
_cell.length_b   1.000
_cell.length_c   1.000
_cell.angle_alpha   90.00
_cell.angle_beta   90.00
_cell.angle_gamma   90.00
#
_symmetry.space_group_name_H-M   'P 1'
#
loop_
_entity.id
_entity.type
_entity.pdbx_description
1 polymer ?
#
loop_
_entity_poly.entity_id
_entity_poly.type
_entity_poly.pdbx_seq_one_letter_code
_entity_poly.pdbx_strand_id
1 'polypeptide(L)'
;MEAKAWHFVEFGEFPVEEIDVEEVRDDALELLGRVTVERYETSRGTVLKLVDEHGNYIGKVVGGCSLEKLSIGSAYQTPFGIKVTLDCGESVVGWLYLEG
;
A
#
# COMPACT_ATOMS: atom_id res chain seq x y z
N MET A 1 -12.68 5.52 21.48
CA MET A 1 -12.55 4.91 20.14
C MET A 1 -11.29 4.07 20.18
N GLU A 2 -11.42 2.75 20.09
CA GLU A 2 -10.26 1.87 19.99
C GLU A 2 -9.70 2.00 18.57
N ALA A 3 -8.50 2.58 18.46
CA ALA A 3 -7.74 2.54 17.22
C ALA A 3 -7.40 1.07 16.94
N LYS A 4 -8.09 0.48 15.96
CA LYS A 4 -7.77 -0.86 15.48
C LYS A 4 -6.46 -0.75 14.70
N ALA A 5 -5.34 -0.97 15.39
CA ALA A 5 -4.01 -1.07 14.82
C ALA A 5 -3.91 -2.34 13.95
N TRP A 6 -4.43 -2.28 12.72
CA TRP A 6 -4.21 -3.36 11.76
C TRP A 6 -2.86 -3.13 11.07
N HIS A 7 -1.86 -3.93 11.44
CA HIS A 7 -0.71 -4.28 10.62
C HIS A 7 0.06 -3.13 9.91
N PHE A 8 0.33 -2.02 10.60
CA PHE A 8 1.16 -0.94 10.02
C PHE A 8 2.67 -1.22 10.03
N VAL A 9 3.11 -2.18 10.85
CA VAL A 9 4.53 -2.35 11.19
C VAL A 9 5.14 -3.54 10.46
N GLU A 10 5.40 -3.39 9.17
CA GLU A 10 6.55 -4.07 8.58
C GLU A 10 7.75 -3.15 8.83
N PHE A 11 8.75 -3.61 9.59
CA PHE A 11 10.01 -2.88 9.87
C PHE A 11 10.01 -1.64 10.78
N GLY A 12 9.21 -1.59 11.85
CA GLY A 12 9.36 -0.51 12.85
C GLY A 12 9.11 0.90 12.30
N GLU A 13 8.41 0.98 11.17
CA GLU A 13 8.03 2.22 10.51
C GLU A 13 6.86 2.83 11.28
N PHE A 14 7.17 3.71 12.23
CA PHE A 14 6.16 4.50 12.89
C PHE A 14 5.79 5.68 11.99
N PRO A 15 4.50 5.89 11.69
CA PRO A 15 4.08 7.08 10.97
C PRO A 15 4.50 8.31 11.76
N VAL A 16 5.16 9.24 11.09
CA VAL A 16 5.56 10.53 11.65
C VAL A 16 4.33 11.43 11.75
N GLU A 17 3.51 11.42 10.70
CA GLU A 17 2.31 12.23 10.56
C GLU A 17 1.32 11.55 9.62
N GLU A 18 0.02 11.73 9.86
CA GLU A 18 -1.04 11.35 8.93
C GLU A 18 -1.25 12.48 7.91
N ILE A 19 -1.31 12.13 6.63
CA ILE A 19 -1.46 13.07 5.52
C ILE A 19 -2.87 12.95 4.97
N ASP A 20 -3.43 14.04 4.45
CA ASP A 20 -4.69 13.99 3.70
C ASP A 20 -4.50 13.11 2.44
N VAL A 21 -5.33 12.08 2.31
CA VAL A 21 -5.28 11.15 1.17
C VAL A 21 -5.43 11.90 -0.14
N GLU A 22 -6.26 12.95 -0.19
CA GLU A 22 -6.50 13.67 -1.44
C GLU A 22 -5.23 14.39 -1.96
N GLU A 23 -4.23 14.66 -1.11
CA GLU A 23 -2.95 15.24 -1.53
C GLU A 23 -2.08 14.27 -2.33
N VAL A 24 -2.24 12.96 -2.11
CA VAL A 24 -1.34 11.92 -2.65
C VAL A 24 -2.08 10.86 -3.47
N ARG A 25 -3.40 10.97 -3.54
CA ARG A 25 -4.28 9.97 -4.15
C ARG A 25 -3.96 9.73 -5.61
N ASP A 26 -3.87 10.79 -6.40
CA ASP A 26 -3.66 10.68 -7.84
C ASP A 26 -2.27 10.12 -8.15
N ASP A 27 -1.24 10.57 -7.43
CA ASP A 27 0.13 10.05 -7.55
C ASP A 27 0.19 8.55 -7.19
N ALA A 28 -0.50 8.14 -6.13
CA ALA A 28 -0.58 6.75 -5.73
C ALA A 28 -1.30 5.87 -6.75
N LEU A 29 -2.40 6.35 -7.33
CA LEU A 29 -3.12 5.61 -8.37
C LEU A 29 -2.32 5.55 -9.68
N GLU A 30 -1.62 6.63 -10.03
CA GLU A 30 -0.71 6.67 -11.19
C GLU A 30 0.43 5.66 -11.03
N LEU A 31 1.09 5.65 -9.86
CA LEU A 31 2.14 4.68 -9.56
C LEU A 31 1.60 3.26 -9.57
N LEU A 32 0.46 3.00 -8.94
CA LEU A 32 -0.19 1.69 -8.94
C LEU A 32 -0.50 1.19 -10.36
N GLY A 33 -0.82 2.09 -11.29
CA GLY A 33 -1.03 1.76 -12.71
C GLY A 33 0.23 1.36 -13.47
N ARG A 34 1.42 1.64 -12.93
CA ARG A 34 2.73 1.37 -13.55
C ARG A 34 3.50 0.24 -12.91
N VAL A 35 3.05 -0.29 -11.77
CA VAL A 35 3.78 -1.35 -11.05
C VAL A 35 3.80 -2.65 -11.83
N THR A 36 4.94 -3.33 -11.75
CA THR A 36 5.04 -4.75 -12.10
C THR A 36 4.60 -5.60 -10.90
N VAL A 37 3.80 -6.63 -11.17
CA VAL A 37 3.24 -7.51 -10.14
C VAL A 37 3.94 -8.85 -10.14
N GLU A 38 4.60 -9.18 -9.03
CA GLU A 38 5.11 -10.52 -8.77
C GLU A 38 4.11 -11.27 -7.87
N ARG A 39 3.53 -12.36 -8.38
CA ARG A 39 2.51 -13.13 -7.67
C ARG A 39 3.11 -14.33 -6.94
N TYR A 40 2.78 -14.47 -5.67
CA TYR A 40 3.18 -15.58 -4.81
C TYR A 40 1.96 -16.26 -4.19
N GLU A 41 1.90 -17.58 -4.28
CA GLU A 41 0.89 -18.38 -3.59
C GLU A 41 1.47 -18.92 -2.28
N THR A 42 0.81 -18.64 -1.16
CA THR A 42 1.21 -19.11 0.16
C THR A 42 0.11 -19.96 0.77
N SER A 43 0.44 -20.73 1.82
CA SER A 43 -0.57 -21.47 2.59
C SER A 43 -1.61 -20.56 3.28
N ARG A 44 -1.36 -19.25 3.34
CA ARG A 44 -2.24 -18.23 3.93
C ARG A 44 -2.97 -17.39 2.88
N GLY A 45 -2.75 -17.64 1.59
CA GLY A 45 -3.37 -16.92 0.47
C GLY A 45 -2.38 -16.34 -0.52
N THR A 46 -2.91 -15.65 -1.53
CA THR A 46 -2.14 -14.98 -2.56
C THR A 46 -1.54 -13.68 -2.04
N VAL A 47 -0.27 -13.45 -2.35
CA VAL A 47 0.44 -12.19 -2.12
C VAL A 47 0.92 -11.65 -3.45
N LEU A 48 0.56 -10.40 -3.74
CA LEU A 48 1.02 -9.64 -4.89
C LEU A 48 2.07 -8.67 -4.39
N LYS A 49 3.31 -8.85 -4.82
CA LYS A 49 4.41 -7.92 -4.56
C LYS A 49 4.43 -6.88 -5.69
N LEU A 50 4.39 -5.61 -5.32
CA LEU A 50 4.39 -4.48 -6.23
C LEU A 50 5.82 -3.96 -6.37
N VAL A 51 6.27 -3.86 -7.61
CA VAL A 51 7.63 -3.49 -7.98
C VAL A 51 7.58 -2.32 -8.95
N ASP A 52 8.41 -1.30 -8.75
CA ASP A 52 8.50 -0.16 -9.68
C ASP A 52 9.22 -0.54 -10.99
N GLU A 53 9.36 0.43 -11.90
CA GLU A 53 10.06 0.24 -13.18
C GLU A 53 11.57 -0.04 -13.03
N HIS A 54 12.14 0.25 -11.86
CA HIS A 54 13.55 0.04 -11.54
C HIS A 54 13.80 -1.29 -10.82
N GLY A 55 12.77 -2.05 -10.48
CA GLY A 55 12.88 -3.32 -9.76
C GLY A 55 12.82 -3.18 -8.23
N ASN A 56 12.51 -1.99 -7.70
CA ASN A 56 12.41 -1.77 -6.26
C ASN A 56 11.07 -2.26 -5.72
N TYR A 57 11.10 -2.86 -4.52
CA TYR A 57 9.89 -3.26 -3.82
C TYR A 57 9.24 -2.04 -3.16
N ILE A 58 8.07 -1.66 -3.68
CA ILE A 58 7.37 -0.44 -3.27
C ILE A 58 6.03 -0.70 -2.61
N GLY A 59 5.57 -1.96 -2.54
CA GLY A 59 4.26 -2.24 -1.98
C GLY A 59 3.84 -3.69 -2.08
N LYS A 60 2.75 -4.03 -1.41
CA LYS A 60 2.14 -5.35 -1.54
C LYS A 60 0.64 -5.29 -1.41
N VAL A 61 -0.02 -6.28 -2.00
CA VAL A 61 -1.45 -6.56 -1.81
C VAL A 61 -1.59 -8.02 -1.39
N VAL A 62 -2.39 -8.26 -0.38
CA VAL A 62 -2.69 -9.60 0.15
C VAL A 62 -4.14 -9.91 -0.14
N GLY A 63 -4.39 -11.12 -0.63
CA GLY A 63 -5.72 -11.58 -1.02
C GLY A 63 -5.97 -11.53 -2.51
N GLY A 64 -7.22 -11.73 -2.91
CA GLY A 64 -7.63 -11.91 -4.31
C GLY A 64 -8.21 -10.66 -4.97
N CYS A 65 -8.03 -9.47 -4.40
CA CYS A 65 -8.55 -8.25 -5.01
C CYS A 65 -7.75 -7.89 -6.26
N SER A 66 -8.45 -7.56 -7.36
CA SER A 66 -7.80 -7.04 -8.57
C SER A 66 -7.25 -5.63 -8.29
N LEU A 67 -6.07 -5.30 -8.82
CA LEU A 67 -5.47 -3.97 -8.64
C LEU A 67 -6.39 -2.85 -9.13
N GLU A 68 -7.17 -3.10 -10.18
CA GLU A 68 -8.14 -2.14 -10.76
C GLU A 68 -9.28 -1.77 -9.80
N LYS A 69 -9.50 -2.57 -8.74
CA LYS A 69 -10.54 -2.33 -7.74
C LYS A 69 -10.00 -1.69 -6.47
N LEU A 70 -8.70 -1.42 -6.42
CA LEU A 70 -8.09 -0.82 -5.25
C LEU A 70 -8.36 0.67 -5.21
N SER A 71 -8.61 1.16 -4.00
CA SER A 71 -8.65 2.58 -3.67
C SER A 71 -7.56 2.91 -2.64
N ILE A 72 -7.24 4.19 -2.52
CA ILE A 72 -6.32 4.67 -1.49
C ILE A 72 -7.13 4.97 -0.23
N GLY A 73 -6.81 4.33 0.89
CA GLY A 73 -7.58 4.44 2.13
C GLY A 73 -7.07 5.48 3.11
N SER A 74 -5.77 5.47 3.39
CA SER A 74 -5.11 6.39 4.34
C SER A 74 -3.66 6.62 3.91
N ALA A 75 -3.10 7.78 4.25
CA ALA A 75 -1.74 8.17 3.89
C ALA A 75 -0.95 8.63 5.11
N TYR A 76 0.33 8.28 5.16
CA TYR A 76 1.19 8.58 6.30
C TYR A 76 2.60 8.96 5.84
N GLN A 77 3.13 10.06 6.37
CA GLN A 77 4.54 10.36 6.25
C GLN A 77 5.35 9.36 7.09
N THR A 78 6.33 8.73 6.49
CA THR A 78 7.34 7.92 7.18
C THR A 78 8.73 8.49 6.90
N PRO A 79 9.78 8.05 7.63
CA PRO A 79 11.15 8.41 7.29
C PRO A 79 11.62 7.94 5.90
N PHE A 80 10.87 7.05 5.25
CA PHE A 80 11.22 6.43 3.97
C PHE A 80 10.39 6.95 2.79
N GLY A 81 9.43 7.84 3.03
CA GLY A 81 8.50 8.36 2.02
C GLY A 81 7.07 8.38 2.54
N ILE A 82 6.11 8.45 1.63
CA ILE A 82 4.69 8.44 1.99
C ILE A 82 4.14 7.03 1.83
N LYS A 83 3.66 6.44 2.93
CA LYS A 83 3.00 5.14 2.92
C LYS A 83 1.50 5.33 2.78
N VAL A 84 0.92 4.74 1.75
CA VAL A 84 -0.53 4.72 1.56
C VAL A 84 -1.10 3.32 1.73
N THR A 85 -2.32 3.20 2.28
CA THR A 85 -3.04 1.94 2.35
C THR A 85 -3.78 1.67 1.05
N LEU A 86 -3.80 0.39 0.65
CA LEU A 86 -4.56 -0.10 -0.49
C LEU A 86 -5.79 -0.83 0.03
N ASP A 87 -6.96 -0.34 -0.34
CA ASP A 87 -8.24 -0.80 0.17
C ASP A 87 -9.02 -1.49 -0.94
N CYS A 88 -9.72 -2.57 -0.59
CA CYS A 88 -10.65 -3.27 -1.47
C CYS A 88 -12.04 -3.22 -0.82
N GLY A 89 -12.83 -2.21 -1.19
CA GLY A 89 -14.07 -1.88 -0.49
C GLY A 89 -13.78 -1.33 0.91
N GLU A 90 -14.31 -1.98 1.95
CA GLU A 90 -14.13 -1.54 3.35
C GLU A 90 -12.93 -2.20 4.05
N SER A 91 -12.09 -2.94 3.31
CA SER A 91 -10.97 -3.70 3.88
C SER A 91 -9.63 -3.25 3.33
N VAL A 92 -8.71 -2.92 4.22
CA VAL A 92 -7.29 -2.71 3.90
C VAL A 92 -6.68 -4.06 3.50
N VAL A 93 -6.20 -4.14 2.27
CA VAL A 93 -5.61 -5.35 1.68
C VAL A 93 -4.12 -5.20 1.39
N GLY A 94 -3.57 -4.00 1.50
CA GLY A 94 -2.18 -3.75 1.13
C GLY A 94 -1.68 -2.37 1.48
N TRP A 95 -0.50 -2.08 0.98
CA TRP A 95 0.12 -0.76 1.08
C TRP A 95 1.04 -0.49 -0.11
N LEU A 96 1.30 0.78 -0.37
CA LEU A 96 2.19 1.29 -1.41
C LEU A 96 3.03 2.45 -0.84
N TYR A 97 4.29 2.56 -1.27
CA TYR A 97 5.16 3.69 -0.99
C TYR A 97 5.21 4.62 -2.19
N LEU A 98 5.07 5.92 -1.91
CA LEU A 98 5.41 6.99 -2.83
C LEU A 98 6.80 7.51 -2.46
N GLU A 99 7.63 7.76 -3.47
CA GLU A 99 8.86 8.52 -3.28
C GLU A 99 8.52 9.92 -2.77
N GLY A 100 9.26 10.39 -1.76
CA GLY A 100 9.13 11.74 -1.20
C GLY A 100 10.15 12.71 -1.77
#